data_AF-A0A2D4JFE5-F1
#
_entry.id   AF-A0A2D4JFE5-F1
#
_cell.length_a   1.000
_cell.length_b   1.000
_cell.length_c   1.000
_cell.angle_alpha   90.00
_cell.angle_beta   90.00
_cell.angle_gamma   90.00
#
_symmetry.space_group_name_H-M   'P 1'
#
loop_
_entity.id
_entity.type
_entity.pdbx_description
1 polymer ?
#
loop_
_entity_poly.entity_id
_entity_poly.type
_entity_poly.pdbx_seq_one_letter_code
_entity_poly.pdbx_strand_id
1 'polypeptide(L)'
;IIFLALGVLIFATMIYYAERIGAKPSDPSGSDHTHFKNIPIGFWWAVVTMTTLGYGDMYPKTWSGMLVGALCALAGVLTIAMPVPVIVNNFGMYYSLAMAK
;
A
#
# COMPACT_ATOMS: atom_id res chain seq x y z
N ILE A 1 1.01 -10.68 7.41
CA ILE A 1 -0.40 -10.19 7.47
C ILE A 1 -0.54 -8.98 8.39
N ILE A 2 -0.16 -9.07 9.68
CA ILE A 2 -0.25 -7.92 10.62
C ILE A 2 0.51 -6.68 10.10
N PHE A 3 1.74 -6.85 9.60
CA PHE A 3 2.51 -5.75 8.99
C PHE A 3 1.83 -5.11 7.78
N LEU A 4 1.17 -5.93 6.94
CA LEU A 4 0.42 -5.45 5.79
C LEU A 4 -0.81 -4.64 6.23
N ALA A 5 -1.57 -5.14 7.20
CA ALA A 5 -2.76 -4.44 7.72
C ALA A 5 -2.41 -3.09 8.37
N LEU A 6 -1.34 -3.05 9.18
CA LEU A 6 -0.85 -1.81 9.78
C LEU A 6 -0.32 -0.83 8.74
N GLY A 7 0.44 -1.31 7.75
CA GLY A 7 0.92 -0.49 6.64
C GLY A 7 -0.22 0.15 5.87
N VAL A 8 -1.23 -0.64 5.50
CA VAL A 8 -2.43 -0.17 4.80
C VAL A 8 -3.16 0.91 5.61
N LEU A 9 -3.34 0.72 6.92
CA LEU A 9 -3.95 1.70 7.81
C LEU A 9 -3.20 3.05 7.80
N ILE A 10 -1.88 3.00 7.93
CA ILE A 10 -1.03 4.20 7.98
C ILE A 10 -1.02 4.90 6.61
N PHE A 11 -0.81 4.18 5.51
CA PHE A 11 -0.78 4.78 4.18
C PHE A 11 -2.16 5.29 3.72
N ALA A 12 -3.25 4.62 4.10
CA ALA A 12 -4.61 5.08 3.81
C ALA A 12 -4.95 6.40 4.51
N THR A 13 -4.51 6.58 5.76
CA THR A 13 -4.69 7.86 6.46
C THR A 13 -3.75 8.93 5.92
N MET A 14 -2.49 8.59 5.65
CA MET A 14 -1.49 9.52 5.12
C MET A 14 -1.87 10.05 3.74
N ILE A 15 -2.36 9.20 2.82
CA ILE A 15 -2.79 9.64 1.48
C ILE A 15 -4.02 10.54 1.55
N TYR A 16 -4.96 10.25 2.46
CA TYR A 16 -6.13 11.08 2.70
C TYR A 16 -5.73 12.49 3.17
N TYR A 17 -4.79 12.61 4.11
CA TYR A 17 -4.25 13.90 4.52
C TYR A 17 -3.42 14.58 3.42
N ALA A 18 -2.58 13.83 2.69
CA ALA A 18 -1.72 14.36 1.65
C ALA A 18 -2.52 14.98 0.47
N GLU A 19 -3.63 14.37 0.09
CA GLU A 19 -4.55 14.89 -0.93
C GLU A 19 -5.34 16.10 -0.43
N ARG A 20 -5.67 16.18 0.86
CA ARG A 20 -6.34 17.34 1.49
C ARG A 20 -5.42 18.56 1.61
N ILE A 21 -4.12 18.36 1.87
CA ILE A 21 -3.15 19.45 2.03
C ILE A 21 -2.87 20.17 0.69
N GLY A 22 -2.98 19.45 -0.44
CA GLY A 22 -2.84 20.02 -1.78
C GLY A 22 -4.15 20.56 -2.40
N ALA A 23 -5.26 20.53 -1.66
CA ALA A 23 -6.55 20.99 -2.17
C ALA A 23 -6.56 22.52 -2.35
N LYS A 24 -6.93 22.98 -3.55
CA LYS A 24 -7.06 24.41 -3.87
C LYS A 24 -8.14 25.05 -2.98
N PRO A 25 -7.98 26.33 -2.59
CA PRO A 25 -8.91 27.03 -1.68
C PRO A 25 -10.35 27.16 -2.21
N SER A 26 -10.61 26.86 -3.49
CA SER A 26 -11.92 26.89 -4.12
C SER A 26 -12.74 25.59 -3.97
N ASP A 27 -12.15 24.49 -3.50
CA ASP A 27 -12.87 23.22 -3.30
C ASP A 27 -12.40 22.52 -2.01
N PRO A 28 -12.98 22.87 -0.84
CA PRO A 28 -12.62 22.29 0.46
C PRO A 28 -12.99 20.80 0.57
N SER A 29 -13.90 20.34 -0.29
CA SER A 29 -14.41 18.97 -0.28
C SER A 29 -13.55 18.04 -1.16
N GLY A 30 -12.80 18.57 -2.13
CA GLY A 30 -11.99 17.80 -3.08
C GLY A 30 -12.82 16.85 -3.95
N SER A 31 -14.13 17.08 -4.05
CA SER A 31 -15.10 16.12 -4.58
C SER A 31 -15.00 15.85 -6.08
N ASP A 32 -14.44 16.79 -6.84
CA ASP A 32 -14.26 16.69 -8.29
C ASP A 32 -12.82 16.39 -8.71
N HIS A 33 -11.84 16.67 -7.84
CA HIS A 33 -10.43 16.47 -8.16
C HIS A 33 -9.88 15.13 -7.67
N THR A 34 -10.38 14.58 -6.56
CA THR A 34 -9.81 13.38 -5.94
C THR A 34 -10.84 12.26 -5.71
N HIS A 35 -10.41 11.02 -5.94
CA HIS A 35 -11.24 9.83 -5.67
C HIS A 35 -11.25 9.48 -4.17
N PHE A 36 -10.37 10.08 -3.36
CA PHE A 36 -10.24 9.82 -1.92
C PHE A 36 -11.30 10.56 -1.08
N LYS A 37 -12.58 10.27 -1.31
CA LYS A 37 -13.70 10.95 -0.62
C LYS A 37 -13.87 10.51 0.83
N ASN A 38 -13.54 9.25 1.15
CA ASN A 38 -13.70 8.67 2.48
C ASN A 38 -12.48 7.82 2.87
N ILE A 39 -12.21 7.68 4.17
CA ILE A 39 -11.13 6.82 4.70
C ILE A 39 -11.25 5.37 4.18
N PRO A 40 -12.44 4.71 4.20
CA PRO A 40 -12.64 3.36 3.63
C PRO A 40 -12.24 3.22 2.15
N ILE A 41 -12.38 4.29 1.37
CA ILE A 41 -12.00 4.30 -0.04
C ILE A 41 -10.47 4.39 -0.17
N GLY A 42 -9.81 5.15 0.73
CA GLY A 42 -8.34 5.16 0.84
C GLY A 42 -7.75 3.81 1.26
N PHE A 43 -8.48 2.99 2.04
CA PHE A 43 -8.07 1.62 2.35
C PHE A 43 -7.96 0.76 1.09
N TRP A 44 -8.94 0.84 0.19
CA TRP A 44 -8.90 0.07 -1.07
C TRP A 44 -7.65 0.39 -1.87
N TRP A 45 -7.38 1.67 -2.10
CA TRP A 45 -6.17 2.11 -2.79
C TRP A 45 -4.88 1.66 -2.08
N ALA A 46 -4.83 1.78 -0.75
CA ALA A 46 -3.64 1.39 0.02
C ALA A 46 -3.39 -0.12 -0.02
N VAL A 47 -4.45 -0.94 0.00
CA VAL A 47 -4.35 -2.40 -0.20
C VAL A 47 -3.80 -2.69 -1.59
N VAL A 48 -4.45 -2.18 -2.64
CA VAL A 48 -4.07 -2.41 -4.05
C VAL A 48 -2.64 -1.95 -4.34
N THR A 49 -2.21 -0.85 -3.75
CA THR A 49 -0.86 -0.31 -3.90
C THR A 49 0.19 -1.12 -3.13
N MET A 50 -0.07 -1.49 -1.87
CA MET A 50 0.88 -2.30 -1.08
C MET A 50 1.03 -3.72 -1.61
N THR A 51 -0.02 -4.28 -2.21
CA THR A 51 0.05 -5.60 -2.88
C THR A 51 0.56 -5.51 -4.31
N THR A 52 1.00 -4.33 -4.76
CA THR A 52 1.52 -4.08 -6.11
C THR A 52 0.55 -4.44 -7.25
N LEU A 53 -0.76 -4.47 -6.98
CA LEU A 53 -1.78 -4.77 -7.99
C LEU A 53 -1.96 -3.59 -8.94
N GLY A 54 -2.05 -2.37 -8.39
CA GLY A 54 -2.05 -1.13 -9.16
C GLY A 54 -3.16 -1.04 -10.23
N TYR A 55 -4.42 -1.30 -9.87
CA TYR A 55 -5.55 -1.25 -10.81
C TYR A 55 -5.69 0.08 -11.57
N GLY A 56 -5.21 1.18 -11.00
CA GLY A 56 -5.23 2.50 -11.65
C GLY A 56 -6.60 3.17 -11.67
N ASP A 57 -7.61 2.54 -11.05
CA ASP A 57 -8.93 3.10 -10.77
C ASP A 57 -8.86 4.35 -9.89
N MET A 58 -7.87 4.38 -9.00
CA MET A 58 -7.62 5.45 -8.05
C MET A 58 -6.12 5.74 -7.96
N TYR A 59 -5.75 7.01 -8.01
CA TYR A 59 -4.37 7.44 -7.81
C TYR A 59 -4.32 8.87 -7.27
N PRO A 60 -3.30 9.20 -6.46
CA PRO A 60 -3.10 10.57 -5.99
C PRO A 60 -2.75 11.50 -7.15
N LYS A 61 -3.33 12.69 -7.15
CA LYS A 61 -3.06 13.74 -8.16
C LYS A 61 -2.20 14.87 -7.61
N THR A 62 -2.07 14.96 -6.29
CA THR A 62 -1.23 15.93 -5.61
C THR A 62 0.24 15.50 -5.60
N TRP A 63 1.17 16.46 -5.67
CA TRP A 63 2.62 16.18 -5.59
C TRP A 63 2.99 15.46 -4.28
N SER A 64 2.41 15.90 -3.16
CA SER A 64 2.54 15.24 -1.86
C SER A 64 1.98 13.82 -1.87
N GLY A 65 0.81 13.61 -2.47
CA GLY A 65 0.20 12.29 -2.58
C GLY A 65 1.01 11.32 -3.46
N MET A 66 1.63 11.81 -4.53
CA MET A 66 2.52 11.00 -5.38
C MET A 66 3.76 10.51 -4.61
N LEU A 67 4.35 11.35 -3.76
CA LEU A 67 5.47 10.96 -2.91
C LEU A 67 5.05 9.86 -1.91
N VAL A 68 3.89 10.03 -1.26
CA VAL A 68 3.31 9.03 -0.35
C VAL A 68 3.01 7.72 -1.08
N GLY A 69 2.48 7.79 -2.31
CA GLY A 69 2.24 6.63 -3.17
C GLY A 69 3.51 5.86 -3.51
N ALA A 70 4.59 6.57 -3.86
CA ALA A 70 5.89 5.93 -4.12
C ALA A 70 6.45 5.23 -2.88
N LEU A 71 6.37 5.87 -1.71
CA LEU A 71 6.78 5.27 -0.43
C LEU A 71 5.90 4.06 -0.06
N CYS A 72 4.60 4.14 -0.31
CA CYS A 72 3.66 3.04 -0.07
C CYS A 72 3.99 1.81 -0.93
N ALA A 73 4.27 2.01 -2.22
CA ALA A 73 4.65 0.93 -3.14
C ALA A 73 5.96 0.26 -2.70
N LEU A 74 6.98 1.07 -2.36
CA LEU A 74 8.27 0.57 -1.88
C LEU A 74 8.11 -0.24 -0.57
N ALA A 75 7.35 0.30 0.39
CA ALA A 75 7.06 -0.38 1.65
C ALA A 75 6.29 -1.70 1.46
N GLY A 76 5.37 -1.75 0.49
CA GLY A 76 4.64 -2.96 0.11
C GLY A 76 5.56 -4.09 -0.35
N VAL A 77 6.47 -3.79 -1.28
CA VAL A 77 7.47 -4.74 -1.79
C VAL A 77 8.36 -5.27 -0.66
N LEU A 78 8.89 -4.38 0.19
CA LEU A 78 9.73 -4.77 1.33
C LEU A 78 8.98 -5.66 2.33
N THR A 79 7.69 -5.39 2.55
CA THR A 79 6.85 -6.18 3.47
C THR A 79 6.62 -7.59 2.95
N ILE A 80 6.48 -7.78 1.64
CA ILE A 80 6.32 -9.10 1.02
C ILE A 80 7.68 -9.83 0.94
N ALA A 81 8.78 -9.10 0.72
CA ALA A 81 10.11 -9.69 0.60
C ALA A 81 10.61 -10.35 1.90
N MET A 82 10.17 -9.91 3.08
CA MET A 82 10.63 -10.45 4.37
C MET A 82 10.11 -11.87 4.69
N PRO A 83 8.80 -12.20 4.59
CA PRO A 83 8.30 -13.54 4.93
C PRO A 83 8.65 -14.62 3.89
N VAL A 84 8.86 -14.26 2.62
CA VAL A 84 9.07 -15.24 1.54
C VAL A 84 10.33 -16.11 1.78
N PRO A 85 11.52 -15.56 2.07
CA PRO A 85 12.71 -16.36 2.35
C PRO A 85 12.56 -17.27 3.57
N VAL A 86 11.84 -16.83 4.61
CA VAL A 86 11.59 -17.65 5.81
C VAL A 86 10.79 -18.90 5.47
N ILE A 87 9.78 -18.75 4.61
CA ILE A 87 8.97 -19.86 4.12
C ILE A 87 9.82 -20.79 3.23
N VAL A 88 10.56 -20.22 2.27
CA VAL A 88 11.43 -20.97 1.35
C VAL A 88 12.50 -21.78 2.10
N ASN A 89 13.14 -21.19 3.12
CA ASN A 89 14.13 -21.89 3.93
C ASN A 89 13.54 -23.07 4.70
N ASN A 90 12.32 -22.92 5.24
CA ASN A 90 11.63 -24.05 5.88
C ASN A 90 11.33 -25.16 4.87
N PHE A 91 10.79 -24.83 3.69
CA PHE A 91 10.54 -25.83 2.65
C PHE A 91 11.83 -26.51 2.17
N GLY A 92 12.92 -25.78 2.01
CA GLY A 92 14.23 -26.34 1.64
C GLY A 92 14.76 -27.33 2.67
N MET A 93 14.58 -27.06 3.96
CA MET A 93 14.94 -27.97 5.05
C MET A 93 14.10 -29.25 5.04
N TYR A 94 12.78 -29.16 4.87
CA TYR A 94 11.93 -30.35 4.78
C TYR A 94 12.19 -31.17 3.52
N TYR A 95 12.47 -30.50 2.40
CA TYR A 95 12.76 -31.16 1.12
C TYR A 95 14.10 -31.92 1.16
N SER A 96 15.14 -31.35 1.77
CA SER A 96 16.44 -32.03 1.92
C SER A 96 16.35 -33.24 2.85
N LEU A 97 15.55 -33.17 3.92
CA LEU A 97 15.28 -34.30 4.82
C LEU A 97 14.48 -35.42 4.13
N ALA A 98 13.53 -35.07 3.26
CA ALA A 98 12.75 -36.04 2.51
C ALA A 98 13.58 -36.75 1.42
N MET A 99 14.54 -36.06 0.81
CA MET A 99 15.44 -36.62 -0.22
C MET A 99 16.61 -37.43 0.37
N ALA A 100 16.91 -37.25 1.66
CA ALA A 100 17.94 -38.00 2.38
C ALA A 100 17.46 -39.37 2.90
N LYS A 101 16.20 -39.73 2.67
CA LYS A 101 15.57 -40.99 3.09
C LYS A 101 15.19 -41.83 1.88
#